data_AF-A0A831YEX5-F1
#
_entry.id   AF-A0A831YEX5-F1
#
_cell.length_a   1.000
_cell.length_b   1.000
_cell.length_c   1.000
_cell.angle_alpha   90.00
_cell.angle_beta   90.00
_cell.angle_gamma   90.00
#
_symmetry.space_group_name_H-M   'P 1'
#
loop_
_entity.id
_entity.type
_entity.pdbx_description
1 polymer ?
#
loop_
_entity_poly.entity_id
_entity_poly.type
_entity_poly.pdbx_seq_one_letter_code
_entity_poly.pdbx_strand_id
1 'polypeptide(L)'
;MLSEYIAHRIQEIHEKAYNKLVLVLASSAMASVLLSGLALLASPAFKYLAVVVLISSILLAEKIHKKTLEKTRKLLSNPEREAAARRYLATLKDLYTADEIIYRALAEPQIEDPVAKKEKKPIVASAPFFKARYAALRTRSKIVITATSLSIILPHFIVTKDIILTITVIAILLLARKVI
;
A
#
# COMPACT_ATOMS: atom_id res chain seq x y z
N MET A 1 -18.12 9.49 -13.68
CA MET A 1 -18.14 9.99 -12.28
C MET A 1 -17.73 8.95 -11.24
N LEU A 2 -18.54 7.92 -10.92
CA LEU A 2 -18.17 6.97 -9.83
C LEU A 2 -16.93 6.13 -10.14
N SER A 3 -16.80 5.65 -11.39
CA SER A 3 -15.63 4.92 -11.88
C SER A 3 -14.34 5.75 -11.85
N GLU A 4 -14.41 7.02 -12.28
CA GLU A 4 -13.28 7.96 -12.25
C GLU A 4 -12.88 8.31 -10.81
N TYR A 5 -13.87 8.49 -9.92
CA TYR A 5 -13.62 8.71 -8.49
C TYR A 5 -12.90 7.51 -7.86
N ILE A 6 -13.36 6.29 -8.12
CA ILE A 6 -12.70 5.06 -7.65
C ILE A 6 -11.29 4.98 -8.22
N ALA A 7 -11.11 5.28 -9.50
CA ALA A 7 -9.80 5.32 -10.15
C ALA A 7 -8.84 6.31 -9.48
N HIS A 8 -9.31 7.53 -9.18
CA HIS A 8 -8.55 8.57 -8.50
C HIS A 8 -8.21 8.17 -7.06
N ARG A 9 -9.18 7.61 -6.33
CA ARG A 9 -8.99 7.25 -4.93
C ARG A 9 -8.03 6.07 -4.76
N ILE A 10 -8.10 5.10 -5.68
CA ILE A 10 -7.10 4.05 -5.82
C ILE A 10 -5.72 4.70 -6.02
N GLN A 11 -5.58 5.60 -6.99
CA GLN A 11 -4.31 6.28 -7.28
C GLN A 11 -3.75 7.03 -6.06
N GLU A 12 -4.56 7.82 -5.35
CA GLU A 12 -4.12 8.54 -4.14
C GLU A 12 -3.67 7.60 -3.01
N ILE A 13 -4.40 6.50 -2.79
CA ILE A 13 -4.01 5.49 -1.79
C ILE A 13 -2.64 4.90 -2.17
N HIS A 14 -2.43 4.67 -3.47
CA HIS A 14 -1.17 4.14 -3.98
C HIS A 14 -0.02 5.13 -3.89
N GLU A 15 -0.19 6.39 -4.27
CA GLU A 15 0.87 7.40 -4.15
C GLU A 15 1.28 7.60 -2.70
N LYS A 16 0.31 7.69 -1.78
CA LYS A 16 0.60 7.80 -0.34
C LYS A 16 1.34 6.58 0.21
N ALA A 17 0.95 5.38 -0.22
CA ALA A 17 1.63 4.15 0.19
C ALA A 17 3.03 4.05 -0.40
N TYR A 18 3.20 4.40 -1.68
CA TYR A 18 4.47 4.38 -2.38
C TYR A 18 5.46 5.36 -1.75
N ASN A 19 5.05 6.61 -1.51
CA ASN A 19 5.92 7.61 -0.88
C ASN A 19 6.37 7.17 0.52
N LYS A 20 5.46 6.58 1.31
CA LYS A 20 5.83 6.01 2.63
C LYS A 20 6.81 4.85 2.50
N LEU A 21 6.58 3.95 1.54
CA LEU A 21 7.43 2.80 1.30
C LEU A 21 8.84 3.24 0.86
N VAL A 22 8.94 4.16 -0.10
CA VAL A 22 10.20 4.73 -0.57
C VAL A 22 10.93 5.44 0.57
N LEU A 23 10.23 6.26 1.37
CA LEU A 23 10.82 6.97 2.50
C LEU A 23 11.42 6.00 3.53
N VAL A 24 10.66 4.97 3.91
CA VAL A 24 11.12 3.93 4.85
C VAL A 24 12.35 3.23 4.29
N LEU A 25 12.28 2.73 3.06
CA LEU A 25 13.40 1.98 2.47
C LEU A 25 14.64 2.85 2.25
N ALA A 26 14.49 4.11 1.83
CA ALA A 26 15.61 5.01 1.60
C ALA A 26 16.30 5.41 2.92
N SER A 27 15.52 5.75 3.95
CA SER A 27 16.07 6.10 5.27
C SER A 27 16.78 4.91 5.93
N SER A 28 16.19 3.71 5.85
CA SER A 28 16.83 2.50 6.36
C SER A 28 18.03 2.07 5.54
N ALA A 29 18.01 2.28 4.21
CA ALA A 29 19.16 2.01 3.33
C ALA A 29 20.35 2.85 3.76
N MET A 30 20.14 4.16 3.90
CA MET A 30 21.17 5.10 4.31
C MET A 30 21.73 4.73 5.70
N ALA A 31 20.85 4.48 6.67
CA ALA A 31 21.25 4.08 8.01
C ALA A 31 22.05 2.76 8.02
N SER A 32 21.60 1.75 7.26
CA SER A 32 22.26 0.45 7.18
C SER A 32 23.66 0.56 6.54
N VAL A 33 23.80 1.30 5.45
CA VAL A 33 25.09 1.53 4.79
C VAL A 33 26.05 2.29 5.72
N LEU A 34 25.58 3.34 6.40
CA LEU A 34 26.40 4.09 7.34
C LEU A 34 26.86 3.23 8.52
N LEU A 35 25.96 2.43 9.12
CA LEU A 35 26.31 1.49 10.19
C LEU A 35 27.34 0.45 9.71
N SER A 36 27.22 0.00 8.47
CA SER A 36 28.20 -0.92 7.87
C SER A 36 29.58 -0.28 7.71
N GLY A 37 29.63 0.99 7.30
CA GLY A 37 30.88 1.76 7.24
C GLY A 37 31.49 1.99 8.62
N LEU A 38 30.67 2.36 9.62
CA LEU A 38 31.11 2.50 11.02
C LEU A 38 31.64 1.18 11.59
N ALA A 39 31.14 0.04 11.12
CA ALA A 39 31.62 -1.25 11.57
C ALA A 39 33.06 -1.55 11.16
N LEU A 40 33.56 -0.91 10.11
CA LEU A 40 34.97 -0.98 9.71
C LEU A 40 35.88 -0.14 10.61
N LEU A 41 35.36 0.95 11.17
CA LEU A 41 36.17 1.97 11.86
C LEU A 41 36.10 1.87 13.39
N ALA A 42 34.94 1.51 13.94
CA ALA A 42 34.68 1.62 15.38
C ALA A 42 34.49 0.26 16.06
N SER A 43 33.53 -0.56 15.60
CA SER A 43 33.24 -1.86 16.23
C SER A 43 32.53 -2.83 15.30
N PRO A 44 32.90 -4.12 15.30
CA PRO A 44 32.20 -5.16 14.54
C PRO A 44 30.70 -5.28 14.90
N ALA A 45 30.30 -4.86 16.09
CA ALA A 45 28.90 -4.92 16.55
C ALA A 45 27.95 -4.14 15.62
N PHE A 46 28.43 -3.07 14.96
CA PHE A 46 27.62 -2.27 14.04
C PHE A 46 27.17 -3.05 12.80
N LYS A 47 27.86 -4.15 12.43
CA LYS A 47 27.43 -5.02 11.32
C LYS A 47 26.07 -5.65 11.62
N TYR A 48 25.86 -6.13 12.84
CA TYR A 48 24.60 -6.74 13.26
C TYR A 48 23.48 -5.70 13.34
N LEU A 49 23.77 -4.49 13.82
CA LEU A 49 22.83 -3.37 13.80
C LEU A 49 22.40 -3.01 12.37
N ALA A 50 23.34 -2.93 11.43
CA ALA A 50 23.03 -2.66 10.02
C ALA A 50 22.07 -3.69 9.43
N VAL A 51 22.26 -4.98 9.77
CA VAL A 51 21.40 -6.09 9.34
C VAL A 51 20.01 -5.99 9.97
N VAL A 52 19.93 -5.69 11.27
CA VAL A 52 18.65 -5.50 11.98
C VAL A 52 17.84 -4.36 11.35
N VAL A 53 18.49 -3.24 11.04
CA VAL A 53 17.86 -2.12 10.33
C VAL A 53 17.33 -2.56 8.98
N LEU A 54 18.12 -3.32 8.21
CA LEU A 54 17.74 -3.81 6.88
C LEU A 54 16.53 -4.77 6.96
N ILE A 55 16.55 -5.75 7.86
CA ILE A 55 15.44 -6.68 8.10
C ILE A 55 14.17 -5.95 8.53
N SER A 56 14.30 -5.03 9.50
CA SER A 56 13.16 -4.26 10.00
C SER A 56 12.50 -3.42 8.90
N SER A 57 13.29 -2.90 7.97
CA SER A 57 12.78 -2.12 6.85
C SER A 57 11.99 -2.95 5.85
N ILE A 58 12.46 -4.18 5.54
CA ILE A 58 11.76 -5.13 4.68
C ILE A 58 10.40 -5.49 5.30
N LEU A 59 10.37 -5.81 6.59
CA LEU A 59 9.13 -6.15 7.31
C LEU A 59 8.16 -4.96 7.36
N LEU A 60 8.66 -3.75 7.59
CA LEU A 60 7.84 -2.55 7.61
C LEU A 60 7.25 -2.24 6.22
N ALA A 61 8.05 -2.39 5.16
CA ALA A 61 7.60 -2.24 3.78
C ALA A 61 6.52 -3.27 3.42
N GLU A 62 6.67 -4.52 3.85
CA GLU A 62 5.66 -5.57 3.69
C GLU A 62 4.35 -5.20 4.40
N LYS A 63 4.43 -4.70 5.64
CA LYS A 63 3.27 -4.27 6.41
C LYS A 63 2.53 -3.10 5.73
N ILE A 64 3.27 -2.12 5.22
CA ILE A 64 2.70 -1.00 4.44
C ILE A 64 2.01 -1.54 3.18
N HIS A 65 2.64 -2.48 2.48
CA HIS A 65 2.08 -3.09 1.29
C HIS A 65 0.77 -3.83 1.58
N LYS A 66 0.77 -4.75 2.56
CA LYS A 66 -0.44 -5.51 2.96
C LYS A 66 -1.60 -4.58 3.34
N LYS A 67 -1.34 -3.56 4.16
CA LYS A 67 -2.36 -2.59 4.59
C LYS A 67 -2.92 -1.81 3.40
N THR A 68 -2.09 -1.53 2.40
CA THR A 68 -2.50 -0.84 1.16
C THR A 68 -3.37 -1.75 0.32
N LEU A 69 -2.96 -3.01 0.09
CA LEU A 69 -3.75 -4.00 -0.63
C LEU A 69 -5.12 -4.22 0.03
N GLU A 70 -5.16 -4.30 1.36
CA GLU A 70 -6.41 -4.48 2.11
C GLU A 70 -7.35 -3.29 1.93
N LYS A 71 -6.82 -2.05 1.99
CA LYS A 71 -7.61 -0.84 1.73
C LYS A 71 -8.16 -0.80 0.30
N THR A 72 -7.33 -1.11 -0.70
CA THR A 72 -7.75 -1.16 -2.10
C THR A 72 -8.78 -2.29 -2.33
N ARG A 73 -8.61 -3.45 -1.68
CA ARG A 73 -9.57 -4.55 -1.74
C ARG A 73 -10.91 -4.16 -1.12
N LYS A 74 -10.91 -3.50 0.05
CA LYS A 74 -12.13 -2.99 0.71
C LYS A 74 -12.87 -2.01 -0.20
N LEU A 75 -12.14 -1.07 -0.80
CA LEU A 75 -12.67 -0.10 -1.76
C LEU A 75 -13.30 -0.78 -3.00
N LEU A 76 -12.64 -1.80 -3.56
CA LEU A 76 -13.13 -2.55 -4.72
C LEU A 76 -14.30 -3.48 -4.38
N SER A 77 -14.38 -3.98 -3.15
CA SER A 77 -15.45 -4.88 -2.71
C SER A 77 -16.78 -4.18 -2.43
N ASN A 78 -16.74 -2.89 -2.09
CA ASN A 78 -17.94 -2.11 -1.76
C ASN A 78 -17.83 -0.65 -2.24
N PRO A 79 -17.61 -0.42 -3.55
CA PRO A 79 -17.45 0.92 -4.10
C PRO A 79 -18.71 1.78 -3.92
N GLU A 80 -19.88 1.12 -3.89
CA GLU A 80 -21.19 1.75 -3.77
C GLU A 80 -21.41 2.33 -2.38
N ARG A 81 -20.96 1.69 -1.29
CA ARG A 81 -21.14 2.23 0.07
C ARG A 81 -20.42 3.56 0.28
N GLU A 82 -19.21 3.73 -0.27
CA GLU A 82 -18.42 4.95 -0.05
C GLU A 82 -18.94 6.13 -0.88
N ALA A 83 -19.36 5.85 -2.11
CA ALA A 83 -19.78 6.87 -3.05
C ALA A 83 -21.28 7.16 -3.01
N ALA A 84 -22.12 6.16 -2.69
CA ALA A 84 -23.52 6.39 -2.34
C ALA A 84 -23.64 7.12 -1.01
N ALA A 85 -22.87 6.78 0.04
CA ALA A 85 -22.91 7.52 1.30
C ALA A 85 -22.53 9.00 1.11
N ARG A 86 -21.53 9.31 0.28
CA ARG A 86 -21.14 10.71 0.02
C ARG A 86 -22.08 11.45 -0.91
N ARG A 87 -22.59 10.83 -1.97
CA ARG A 87 -23.59 11.49 -2.83
C ARG A 87 -24.91 11.65 -2.09
N TYR A 88 -25.39 10.62 -1.40
CA TYR A 88 -26.58 10.70 -0.57
C TYR A 88 -26.41 11.77 0.53
N LEU A 89 -25.28 11.81 1.26
CA LEU A 89 -25.02 12.88 2.24
C LEU A 89 -24.87 14.27 1.62
N ALA A 90 -24.28 14.41 0.43
CA ALA A 90 -24.15 15.70 -0.25
C ALA A 90 -25.50 16.22 -0.76
N THR A 91 -26.26 15.37 -1.46
CA THR A 91 -27.59 15.71 -1.97
C THR A 91 -28.59 15.93 -0.82
N LEU A 92 -28.48 15.19 0.28
CA LEU A 92 -29.37 15.37 1.44
C LEU A 92 -29.01 16.57 2.30
N LYS A 93 -27.73 16.90 2.48
CA LYS A 93 -27.30 18.09 3.23
C LYS A 93 -27.82 19.38 2.61
N ASP A 94 -27.96 19.41 1.28
CA ASP A 94 -28.46 20.56 0.54
C ASP A 94 -30.00 20.65 0.52
N LEU A 95 -30.71 19.57 0.86
CA LEU A 95 -32.17 19.48 0.72
C LEU A 95 -32.93 19.26 2.04
N TYR A 96 -32.27 18.75 3.09
CA TYR A 96 -32.94 18.29 4.32
C TYR A 96 -32.10 18.59 5.57
N THR A 97 -32.80 18.80 6.68
CA THR A 97 -32.15 18.92 8.00
C THR A 97 -31.79 17.54 8.56
N ALA A 98 -30.81 17.47 9.48
CA ALA A 98 -30.25 16.21 9.97
C ALA A 98 -31.30 15.24 10.53
N ASP A 99 -32.36 15.76 11.15
CA ASP A 99 -33.43 14.96 11.75
C ASP A 99 -34.37 14.33 10.71
N GLU A 100 -34.64 15.03 9.60
CA GLU A 100 -35.46 14.51 8.50
C GLU A 100 -34.77 13.38 7.73
N ILE A 101 -33.43 13.42 7.66
CA ILE A 101 -32.61 12.38 7.04
C ILE A 101 -32.74 11.06 7.80
N ILE A 102 -32.72 11.13 9.13
CA ILE A 102 -32.85 9.95 10.01
C ILE A 102 -34.25 9.34 9.89
N TYR A 103 -35.28 10.19 9.87
CA TYR A 103 -36.68 9.75 9.78
C TYR A 103 -36.98 9.02 8.45
N ARG A 104 -36.49 9.54 7.31
CA ARG A 104 -36.74 8.92 6.00
C ARG A 104 -35.92 7.66 5.75
N ALA A 105 -34.69 7.58 6.26
CA ALA A 105 -33.88 6.36 6.20
C ALA A 105 -34.53 5.17 6.92
N LEU A 106 -35.43 5.44 7.87
CA LEU A 106 -36.20 4.45 8.63
C LEU A 106 -37.56 4.11 7.99
N ALA A 107 -38.09 4.95 7.09
CA ALA A 107 -39.49 4.88 6.64
C ALA A 107 -39.69 4.48 5.16
N GLU A 108 -38.73 4.70 4.26
CA GLU A 108 -38.91 4.41 2.82
C GLU A 108 -38.46 3.00 2.40
N PRO A 109 -39.21 2.29 1.53
CA PRO A 109 -38.83 0.97 1.03
C PRO A 109 -37.63 1.05 0.08
N GLN A 110 -36.64 0.16 0.26
CA GLN A 110 -35.41 0.09 -0.52
C GLN A 110 -35.66 -0.38 -1.97
N ILE A 111 -36.17 0.48 -2.83
CA ILE A 111 -36.20 0.25 -4.28
C ILE A 111 -34.89 0.77 -4.87
N GLU A 112 -34.19 -0.09 -5.62
CA GLU A 112 -32.90 0.27 -6.23
C GLU A 112 -33.08 1.35 -7.31
N ASP A 113 -32.55 2.54 -7.06
CA ASP A 113 -32.72 3.72 -7.92
C ASP A 113 -32.21 3.46 -9.37
N PRO A 114 -32.98 3.75 -10.43
CA PRO A 114 -32.55 3.63 -11.83
C PRO A 114 -31.27 4.42 -12.15
N VAL A 115 -30.96 5.49 -11.40
CA VAL A 115 -29.69 6.22 -11.52
C VAL A 115 -28.51 5.38 -11.02
N ALA A 116 -28.68 4.67 -9.90
CA ALA A 116 -27.67 3.74 -9.39
C ALA A 116 -27.41 2.58 -10.37
N LYS A 117 -28.45 2.08 -11.03
CA LYS A 117 -28.35 1.03 -12.06
C LYS A 117 -27.58 1.46 -13.31
N LYS A 118 -27.72 2.73 -13.74
CA LYS A 118 -26.93 3.31 -14.85
C LYS A 118 -25.44 3.45 -14.50
N GLU A 119 -25.11 3.71 -13.24
CA GLU A 119 -23.72 3.81 -12.80
C GLU A 119 -23.04 2.47 -12.54
N LYS A 120 -23.79 1.40 -12.26
CA LYS A 120 -23.25 0.03 -12.11
C LYS A 120 -22.60 -0.50 -13.40
N LYS A 121 -23.20 -0.24 -14.57
CA LYS A 121 -22.67 -0.70 -15.87
C LYS A 121 -21.21 -0.28 -16.15
N PRO A 122 -20.82 0.99 -16.03
CA PRO A 122 -19.44 1.41 -16.25
C PRO A 122 -18.48 0.88 -15.18
N ILE A 123 -18.92 0.61 -13.95
CA ILE A 123 -18.08 0.00 -12.90
C ILE A 123 -17.75 -1.45 -13.25
N VAL A 124 -18.76 -2.22 -13.68
CA VAL A 124 -18.57 -3.61 -14.12
C VAL A 124 -17.68 -3.66 -15.37
N ALA A 125 -17.87 -2.75 -16.32
CA ALA A 125 -17.01 -2.62 -17.49
C ALA A 125 -15.57 -2.21 -17.15
N SER A 126 -15.37 -1.41 -16.09
CA SER A 126 -14.05 -0.95 -15.64
C SER A 126 -13.34 -1.92 -14.69
N ALA A 127 -14.03 -2.93 -14.17
CA ALA A 127 -13.49 -3.96 -13.28
C ALA A 127 -12.19 -4.62 -13.77
N PRO A 128 -12.03 -5.01 -15.05
CA PRO A 128 -10.77 -5.55 -15.56
C PRO A 128 -9.62 -4.53 -15.48
N PHE A 129 -9.87 -3.25 -15.76
CA PHE A 129 -8.86 -2.20 -15.65
C PHE A 129 -8.43 -1.96 -14.20
N PHE A 130 -9.37 -2.03 -13.26
CA PHE A 130 -9.04 -1.94 -11.83
C PHE A 130 -8.22 -3.13 -11.34
N LYS A 131 -8.53 -4.35 -11.80
CA LYS A 131 -7.73 -5.55 -11.52
C LYS A 131 -6.32 -5.45 -12.12
N ALA A 132 -6.20 -4.97 -13.35
CA ALA A 132 -4.91 -4.77 -14.00
C ALA A 132 -4.06 -3.72 -13.28
N ARG A 133 -4.65 -2.57 -12.89
CA ARG A 133 -3.98 -1.55 -12.07
C ARG A 133 -3.52 -2.13 -10.74
N TYR A 134 -4.37 -2.86 -10.04
CA TYR A 134 -4.02 -3.53 -8.79
C TYR A 134 -2.83 -4.50 -8.95
N ALA A 135 -2.83 -5.31 -10.01
CA ALA A 135 -1.72 -6.22 -10.31
C ALA A 135 -0.43 -5.47 -10.63
N ALA A 136 -0.48 -4.43 -11.47
CA ALA A 136 0.67 -3.60 -11.80
C ALA A 136 1.27 -2.94 -10.54
N LEU A 137 0.44 -2.52 -9.60
CA LEU A 137 0.84 -1.89 -8.34
C LEU A 137 1.50 -2.87 -7.37
N ARG A 138 0.99 -4.10 -7.31
CA ARG A 138 1.63 -5.22 -6.61
C ARG A 138 3.03 -5.46 -7.16
N THR A 139 3.17 -5.52 -8.48
CA THR A 139 4.46 -5.72 -9.15
C THR A 139 5.42 -4.56 -8.92
N ARG A 140 4.98 -3.30 -9.04
CA ARG A 140 5.81 -2.12 -8.80
C ARG A 140 6.38 -2.09 -7.38
N SER A 141 5.53 -2.37 -6.38
CA SER A 141 5.97 -2.41 -4.98
C SER A 141 6.99 -3.52 -4.74
N LYS A 142 6.77 -4.71 -5.33
CA LYS A 142 7.74 -5.82 -5.29
C LYS A 142 9.09 -5.40 -5.85
N ILE A 143 9.10 -4.82 -7.06
CA ILE A 143 10.32 -4.39 -7.74
C ILE A 143 11.11 -3.41 -6.86
N VAL A 144 10.44 -2.41 -6.30
CA VAL A 144 11.09 -1.39 -5.46
C VAL A 144 11.71 -2.02 -4.23
N ILE A 145 10.97 -2.85 -3.49
CA ILE A 145 11.51 -3.54 -2.31
C ILE A 145 12.72 -4.40 -2.69
N THR A 146 12.63 -5.17 -3.79
CA THR A 146 13.72 -6.05 -4.22
C THR A 146 14.95 -5.26 -4.68
N ALA A 147 14.76 -4.22 -5.48
CA ALA A 147 15.86 -3.42 -6.03
C ALA A 147 16.58 -2.68 -4.91
N THR A 148 15.84 -2.02 -4.02
CA THR A 148 16.44 -1.28 -2.89
C THR A 148 17.12 -2.20 -1.90
N SER A 149 16.55 -3.38 -1.62
CA SER A 149 17.20 -4.32 -0.71
C SER A 149 18.48 -4.90 -1.32
N LEU A 150 18.47 -5.29 -2.61
CA LEU A 150 19.67 -5.75 -3.31
C LEU A 150 20.75 -4.68 -3.35
N SER A 151 20.39 -3.41 -3.59
CA SER A 151 21.34 -2.31 -3.62
C SER A 151 21.98 -2.02 -2.26
N ILE A 152 21.40 -2.47 -1.14
CA ILE A 152 22.00 -2.36 0.20
C ILE A 152 22.82 -3.61 0.53
N ILE A 153 22.31 -4.79 0.21
CA ILE A 153 22.96 -6.08 0.51
C ILE A 153 24.32 -6.17 -0.19
N LEU A 154 24.42 -5.72 -1.45
CA LEU A 154 25.66 -5.75 -2.22
C LEU A 154 26.81 -4.96 -1.53
N PRO A 155 26.67 -3.66 -1.25
CA PRO A 155 27.66 -2.92 -0.48
C PRO A 155 27.94 -3.52 0.89
N HIS A 156 26.90 -3.96 1.61
CA HIS A 156 27.06 -4.57 2.93
C HIS A 156 27.92 -5.85 2.87
N PHE A 157 27.69 -6.70 1.86
CA PHE A 157 28.48 -7.91 1.63
C PHE A 157 29.93 -7.60 1.27
N ILE A 158 30.16 -6.64 0.36
CA ILE A 158 31.50 -6.21 -0.05
C ILE A 158 32.31 -5.72 1.16
N VAL A 159 31.67 -4.96 2.04
CA VAL A 159 32.29 -4.34 3.23
C VAL A 159 32.53 -5.36 4.34
N THR A 160 31.53 -6.17 4.67
CA THR A 160 31.60 -7.06 5.84
C THR A 160 32.26 -8.40 5.54
N LYS A 161 32.24 -8.84 4.28
CA LYS A 161 32.63 -10.17 3.78
C LYS A 161 31.92 -11.32 4.50
N ASP A 162 30.76 -11.05 5.09
CA ASP A 162 30.07 -11.98 5.98
C ASP A 162 28.96 -12.74 5.22
N ILE A 163 29.33 -13.93 4.73
CA ILE A 163 28.49 -14.75 3.85
C ILE A 163 27.21 -15.22 4.58
N ILE A 164 27.32 -15.59 5.86
CA ILE A 164 26.20 -16.13 6.65
C ILE A 164 25.12 -15.05 6.82
N LEU A 165 25.51 -13.85 7.22
CA LEU A 165 24.59 -12.72 7.36
C LEU A 165 23.89 -12.38 6.03
N THR A 166 24.64 -12.40 4.94
CA THR A 166 24.12 -12.12 3.60
C THR A 166 23.06 -13.15 3.18
N ILE A 167 23.32 -14.44 3.41
CA ILE A 167 22.33 -15.52 3.16
C ILE A 167 21.08 -15.30 4.00
N THR A 168 21.22 -14.90 5.27
CA THR A 168 20.09 -14.67 6.17
C THR A 168 19.18 -13.54 5.67
N VAL A 169 19.77 -12.42 5.23
CA VAL A 169 19.01 -11.29 4.66
C VAL A 169 18.32 -11.68 3.36
N ILE A 170 18.99 -12.44 2.48
CA ILE A 170 18.38 -12.93 1.24
C ILE A 170 17.22 -13.89 1.55
N ALA A 171 17.35 -14.78 2.53
CA ALA A 171 16.29 -15.68 2.94
C ALA A 171 15.05 -14.91 3.44
N ILE A 172 15.25 -13.88 4.27
CA ILE A 172 14.17 -13.00 4.74
C ILE A 172 13.52 -12.25 3.58
N LEU A 173 14.31 -11.75 2.63
CA LEU A 173 13.81 -11.08 1.44
C LEU A 173 12.97 -12.02 0.56
N LEU A 174 13.39 -13.27 0.39
CA LEU A 174 12.65 -14.29 -0.35
C LEU A 174 11.35 -14.70 0.36
N LEU A 175 11.38 -14.81 1.69
CA LEU A 175 10.19 -15.02 2.50
C LEU A 175 9.20 -13.87 2.34
N ALA A 176 9.66 -12.62 2.49
CA ALA A 176 8.83 -11.44 2.27
C ALA A 176 8.26 -11.43 0.83
N ARG A 177 9.05 -11.81 -0.18
CA ARG A 177 8.61 -11.89 -1.58
C ARG A 177 7.52 -12.94 -1.83
N LYS A 178 7.53 -14.08 -1.12
CA LYS A 178 6.46 -15.10 -1.20
C LYS A 178 5.14 -14.58 -0.63
N VAL A 179 5.20 -13.74 0.39
CA VAL A 179 4.03 -13.23 1.09
C VAL A 179 3.41 -12.01 0.38
N ILE A 180 4.22 -11.22 -0.33
CA ILE A 180 3.79 -10.08 -1.16
C ILE A 180 3.15 -10.58 -2.45
#